data_AF-A0AAE0GJY7-F1
#
_entry.id   AF-A0AAE0GJY7-F1
#
_cell.length_a   1.000
_cell.length_b   1.000
_cell.length_c   1.000
_cell.angle_alpha   90.00
_cell.angle_beta   90.00
_cell.angle_gamma   90.00
#
_symmetry.space_group_name_H-M   'P 1'
#
loop_
_entity.id
_entity.type
_entity.pdbx_description
1 polymer ?
#
loop_
_entity_poly.entity_id
_entity_poly.type
_entity_poly.pdbx_seq_one_letter_code
_entity_poly.pdbx_strand_id
1 'polypeptide(L)'
;MGKVRLDVTVESHHVDWLDAAVTRFSLPDRSKALRCLLAFSEREGDESIIFGKKRCKANSNTAKVPGHFEVEDTQLAWLKTALSTHSLADIDKTVRVVLEYGVVEAESETVFGVIQKRCLCPQDPESTAEVLDSTNDLSEGQTSAVSSLGTREEPLRNYATSSGKQATTLDLWELLRQCFT
;
A
#
# COMPACT_ATOMS: atom_id res chain seq x y z
N MET A 1 -1.79 -8.82 19.86
CA MET A 1 -0.50 -8.67 19.16
C MET A 1 -0.02 -7.24 19.32
N GLY A 2 1.26 -7.06 19.59
CA GLY A 2 1.84 -5.75 19.91
C GLY A 2 2.79 -5.26 18.84
N LYS A 3 2.95 -3.92 18.76
CA LYS A 3 3.98 -3.30 17.93
C LYS A 3 5.34 -3.38 18.62
N VAL A 4 6.37 -3.62 17.83
CA VAL A 4 7.77 -3.67 18.26
C VAL A 4 8.59 -2.69 17.45
N ARG A 5 9.61 -2.11 18.08
CA ARG A 5 10.57 -1.24 17.41
C ARG A 5 11.55 -2.07 16.58
N LEU A 6 11.71 -1.67 15.33
CA LEU A 6 12.63 -2.25 14.36
C LEU A 6 13.61 -1.16 13.91
N ASP A 7 14.85 -1.27 14.37
CA ASP A 7 15.95 -0.41 13.98
C ASP A 7 16.78 -1.13 12.93
N VAL A 8 16.85 -0.58 11.71
CA VAL A 8 17.50 -1.21 10.56
C VAL A 8 18.18 -0.17 9.67
N THR A 9 19.21 -0.60 8.93
CA THR A 9 19.87 0.23 7.93
C THR A 9 19.32 -0.03 6.53
N VAL A 10 18.62 0.95 5.96
CA VAL A 10 17.98 0.88 4.63
C VAL A 10 18.65 1.84 3.64
N GLU A 11 18.29 1.78 2.36
CA GLU A 11 18.82 2.72 1.36
C GLU A 11 17.98 4.00 1.35
N SER A 12 18.59 5.15 1.05
CA SER A 12 17.91 6.45 1.14
C SER A 12 16.66 6.51 0.26
N HIS A 13 16.72 5.94 -0.95
CA HIS A 13 15.57 5.90 -1.86
C HIS A 13 14.43 5.02 -1.35
N HIS A 14 14.71 4.05 -0.46
CA HIS A 14 13.64 3.30 0.23
C HIS A 14 12.86 4.21 1.16
N VAL A 15 13.55 5.11 1.88
CA VAL A 15 12.90 6.10 2.75
C VAL A 15 12.09 7.08 1.92
N ASP A 16 12.66 7.58 0.82
CA ASP A 16 11.96 8.50 -0.10
C ASP A 16 10.68 7.87 -0.67
N TRP A 17 10.74 6.58 -1.02
CA TRP A 17 9.57 5.83 -1.50
C TRP A 17 8.50 5.67 -0.40
N LEU A 18 8.90 5.38 0.84
CA LEU A 18 7.97 5.31 1.97
C LEU A 18 7.34 6.69 2.25
N ASP A 19 8.10 7.78 2.18
CA ASP A 19 7.59 9.15 2.35
C ASP A 19 6.61 9.56 1.24
N ALA A 20 6.92 9.16 -0.01
CA ALA A 20 6.01 9.34 -1.12
C ALA A 20 4.72 8.55 -0.91
N ALA A 21 4.79 7.32 -0.39
CA ALA A 21 3.62 6.52 -0.06
C ALA A 21 2.79 7.13 1.08
N VAL A 22 3.46 7.63 2.13
CA VAL A 22 2.81 8.34 3.24
C VAL A 22 1.97 9.51 2.72
N THR A 23 2.57 10.33 1.86
CA THR A 23 1.91 11.51 1.29
C THR A 23 0.78 11.11 0.33
N ARG A 24 1.07 10.23 -0.63
CA ARG A 24 0.14 9.84 -1.70
C ARG A 24 -1.08 9.10 -1.17
N PHE A 25 -0.91 8.24 -0.18
CA PHE A 25 -1.97 7.40 0.35
C PHE A 25 -2.52 7.89 1.70
N SER A 26 -2.07 9.07 2.17
CA SER A 26 -2.47 9.67 3.45
C SER A 26 -2.27 8.73 4.63
N LEU A 27 -1.11 8.04 4.67
CA LEU A 27 -0.76 7.19 5.80
C LEU A 27 -0.24 8.06 6.95
N PRO A 28 -0.41 7.63 8.22
CA PRO A 28 0.03 8.43 9.37
C PRO A 28 1.55 8.60 9.43
N ASP A 29 2.32 7.57 9.08
CA ASP A 29 3.77 7.56 9.18
C ASP A 29 4.42 6.48 8.29
N ARG A 30 5.75 6.56 8.18
CA ARG A 30 6.56 5.56 7.46
C ARG A 30 6.42 4.16 8.07
N SER A 31 6.24 4.07 9.39
CA SER A 31 6.01 2.80 10.08
C SER A 31 4.76 2.11 9.54
N LYS A 32 3.67 2.85 9.32
CA LYS A 32 2.45 2.32 8.71
C LYS A 32 2.70 1.92 7.28
N ALA A 33 3.40 2.73 6.48
CA ALA A 33 3.77 2.35 5.11
C ALA A 33 4.57 1.03 5.07
N LEU A 34 5.57 0.88 5.94
CA LEU A 34 6.33 -0.37 6.04
C LEU A 34 5.45 -1.54 6.51
N ARG A 35 4.61 -1.36 7.53
CA ARG A 35 3.66 -2.40 7.97
C ARG A 35 2.71 -2.84 6.85
N CYS A 36 2.25 -1.91 6.02
CA CYS A 36 1.42 -2.19 4.86
C CYS A 36 2.15 -3.08 3.85
N LEU A 37 3.39 -2.69 3.50
CA LEU A 37 4.23 -3.47 2.61
C LEU A 37 4.51 -4.87 3.17
N LEU A 38 4.89 -4.98 4.45
CA LEU A 38 5.15 -6.27 5.09
C LEU A 38 3.91 -7.16 5.11
N ALA A 39 2.74 -6.61 5.44
CA ALA A 39 1.49 -7.37 5.43
C ALA A 39 1.13 -7.85 4.02
N PHE A 40 1.37 -7.02 3.00
CA PHE A 40 1.18 -7.42 1.60
C PHE A 40 2.16 -8.53 1.22
N SER A 41 3.46 -8.34 1.49
CA SER A 41 4.50 -9.32 1.18
C SER A 41 4.29 -10.68 1.85
N GLU A 42 3.77 -10.70 3.08
CA GLU A 42 3.47 -11.93 3.82
C GLU A 42 2.23 -12.67 3.29
N ARG A 43 1.19 -11.94 2.86
CA ARG A 43 -0.13 -12.53 2.57
C ARG A 43 -0.41 -12.74 1.10
N GLU A 44 0.03 -11.79 0.27
CA GLU A 44 -0.30 -11.71 -1.15
C GLU A 44 0.97 -11.70 -2.03
N GLY A 45 2.12 -11.36 -1.45
CA GLY A 45 3.40 -11.36 -2.13
C GLY A 45 3.90 -12.76 -2.46
N ASP A 46 4.46 -12.93 -3.65
CA ASP A 46 5.15 -14.16 -4.04
C ASP A 46 6.59 -14.15 -3.48
N GLU A 47 6.87 -15.01 -2.48
CA GLU A 47 8.19 -15.13 -1.87
C GLU A 47 9.31 -15.45 -2.88
N SER A 48 8.99 -16.17 -3.97
CA SER A 48 9.96 -16.48 -5.02
C SER A 48 10.35 -15.23 -5.83
N ILE A 49 9.45 -14.26 -5.96
CA ILE A 49 9.72 -12.97 -6.60
C ILE A 49 10.47 -12.04 -5.63
N ILE A 50 10.02 -11.99 -4.37
CA ILE A 50 10.61 -11.13 -3.34
C ILE A 50 12.05 -11.57 -3.03
N PHE A 51 12.27 -12.85 -2.78
CA PHE A 51 13.55 -13.39 -2.28
C PHE A 51 14.31 -14.26 -3.29
N GLY A 52 13.67 -14.74 -4.36
CA GLY A 52 14.32 -15.64 -5.33
C GLY A 52 15.28 -14.93 -6.29
N LYS A 53 15.17 -13.61 -6.44
CA LYS A 53 16.21 -12.83 -7.14
C LYS A 53 17.38 -12.62 -6.19
N LYS A 54 18.55 -13.13 -6.56
CA LYS A 54 19.82 -12.67 -5.97
C LYS A 54 19.98 -11.20 -6.34
N ARG A 55 19.50 -10.31 -5.48
CA ARG A 55 19.78 -8.87 -5.53
C ARG A 55 21.21 -8.66 -5.07
N CYS A 56 22.12 -9.07 -5.96
CA CYS A 56 23.56 -9.00 -5.84
C CYS A 56 23.95 -7.54 -5.69
N LYS A 57 24.48 -7.17 -4.52
CA LYS A 57 24.95 -5.83 -4.17
C LYS A 57 23.91 -4.75 -4.43
N ALA A 58 23.40 -4.17 -3.33
CA ALA A 58 23.01 -2.77 -3.35
C ALA A 58 24.00 -2.02 -4.26
N ASN A 59 23.50 -1.28 -5.23
CA ASN A 59 24.31 -0.37 -6.02
C ASN A 59 25.21 0.34 -4.99
N SER A 60 26.52 0.10 -4.98
CA SER A 60 27.39 0.52 -3.85
C SER A 60 27.49 2.03 -3.67
N ASN A 61 26.70 2.77 -4.45
CA ASN A 61 26.63 4.22 -4.54
C ASN A 61 25.34 4.78 -3.92
N THR A 62 24.35 3.96 -3.54
CA THR A 62 23.17 4.44 -2.79
C THR A 62 23.50 4.56 -1.31
N ALA A 63 23.26 5.75 -0.75
CA ALA A 63 23.53 6.04 0.64
C ALA A 63 22.65 5.16 1.54
N LYS A 64 23.28 4.50 2.51
CA LYS A 64 22.56 3.76 3.55
C LYS A 64 22.29 4.67 4.73
N VAL A 65 21.05 4.67 5.19
CA VAL A 65 20.58 5.51 6.28
C VAL A 65 19.92 4.65 7.37
N PRO A 66 20.05 5.05 8.65
CA PRO A 66 19.31 4.39 9.73
C PRO A 66 17.81 4.66 9.57
N GLY A 67 17.01 3.62 9.71
CA GLY A 67 15.56 3.65 9.73
C GLY A 67 15.04 3.13 11.07
N HIS A 68 14.06 3.85 11.61
CA HIS A 68 13.37 3.49 12.84
C HIS A 68 11.91 3.27 12.51
N PHE A 69 11.43 2.04 12.66
CA PHE A 69 10.07 1.66 12.31
C PHE A 69 9.37 0.92 13.44
N GLU A 70 8.06 1.08 13.54
CA GLU A 70 7.21 0.23 14.38
C GLU A 70 6.50 -0.80 13.52
N VAL A 71 6.77 -2.08 13.75
CA VAL A 71 6.15 -3.20 13.02
C VAL A 71 5.38 -4.09 13.98
N GLU A 72 4.46 -4.92 13.47
CA GLU A 72 3.80 -5.91 14.32
C GLU A 72 4.78 -7.03 14.73
N ASP A 73 4.58 -7.62 15.91
CA ASP A 73 5.33 -8.77 16.42
C ASP A 73 5.39 -9.94 15.42
N THR A 74 4.26 -10.25 14.78
CA THR A 74 4.12 -11.25 13.71
C THR A 74 4.95 -10.92 12.49
N GLN A 75 4.98 -9.66 12.07
CA GLN A 75 5.76 -9.23 10.92
C GLN A 75 7.27 -9.36 11.21
N LEU A 76 7.70 -9.04 12.42
CA LEU A 76 9.09 -9.28 12.83
C LEU A 76 9.43 -10.78 12.86
N ALA A 77 8.50 -11.61 13.33
CA ALA A 77 8.67 -13.07 13.30
C ALA A 77 8.78 -13.59 11.85
N TRP A 78 7.92 -13.12 10.94
CA TRP A 78 7.99 -13.44 9.52
C TRP A 78 9.33 -13.00 8.90
N LEU A 79 9.81 -11.79 9.18
CA LEU A 79 11.13 -11.31 8.73
C LEU A 79 12.28 -12.20 9.22
N LYS A 80 12.22 -12.68 10.47
CA LYS A 80 13.23 -13.61 11.03
C LYS A 80 13.17 -14.99 10.39
N THR A 81 11.97 -15.47 10.06
CA THR A 81 11.78 -16.69 9.29
C THR A 81 12.37 -16.53 7.89
N ALA A 82 12.02 -15.47 7.17
CA ALA A 82 12.54 -15.18 5.83
C ALA A 82 14.09 -15.04 5.82
N LEU A 83 14.66 -14.37 6.83
CA LEU A 83 16.12 -14.28 7.04
C LEU A 83 16.77 -15.67 7.03
N SER A 84 16.21 -16.60 7.80
CA SER A 84 16.75 -17.96 7.95
C SER A 84 16.50 -18.79 6.69
N THR A 85 15.28 -18.77 6.16
CA THR A 85 14.86 -19.54 4.98
C THR A 85 15.65 -19.19 3.73
N HIS A 86 15.92 -17.90 3.52
CA HIS A 86 16.62 -17.42 2.32
C HIS A 86 18.12 -17.16 2.55
N SER A 87 18.67 -17.54 3.71
CA SER A 87 20.08 -17.36 4.07
C SER A 87 20.59 -15.92 3.85
N LEU A 88 19.79 -14.95 4.29
CA LEU A 88 20.16 -13.53 4.22
C LEU A 88 21.16 -13.20 5.34
N ALA A 89 21.93 -12.13 5.16
CA ALA A 89 23.01 -11.79 6.09
C ALA A 89 22.49 -11.32 7.46
N ASP A 90 21.46 -10.49 7.45
CA ASP A 90 20.89 -9.82 8.61
C ASP A 90 19.47 -9.34 8.33
N ILE A 91 18.76 -8.90 9.39
CA ILE A 91 17.41 -8.34 9.27
C ILE A 91 17.41 -7.09 8.37
N ASP A 92 18.46 -6.27 8.42
CA ASP A 92 18.62 -5.10 7.53
C ASP A 92 18.53 -5.51 6.06
N LYS A 93 19.20 -6.60 5.67
CA LYS A 93 19.15 -7.14 4.31
C LYS A 93 17.77 -7.68 3.98
N THR A 94 17.11 -8.38 4.91
CA THR A 94 15.74 -8.85 4.70
C THR A 94 14.79 -7.69 4.44
N VAL A 95 14.82 -6.64 5.27
CA VAL A 95 13.96 -5.47 5.11
C VAL A 95 14.27 -4.73 3.81
N ARG A 96 15.56 -4.53 3.46
CA ARG A 96 15.94 -3.93 2.18
C ARG A 96 15.45 -4.73 0.98
N VAL A 97 15.44 -6.06 1.04
CA VAL A 97 14.90 -6.89 -0.04
C VAL A 97 13.38 -6.70 -0.17
N VAL A 98 12.65 -6.64 0.94
CA VAL A 98 11.21 -6.36 0.88
C VAL A 98 10.93 -4.93 0.37
N LEU A 99 11.68 -3.93 0.83
CA LEU A 99 11.54 -2.54 0.36
C LEU A 99 11.88 -2.41 -1.12
N GLU A 100 12.96 -3.02 -1.56
CA GLU A 100 13.36 -3.01 -2.96
C GLU A 100 12.31 -3.74 -3.83
N TYR A 101 11.60 -4.75 -3.28
CA TYR A 101 10.47 -5.36 -3.97
C TYR A 101 9.34 -4.34 -4.11
N GLY A 102 9.01 -3.63 -3.03
CA GLY A 102 8.06 -2.53 -3.01
C GLY A 102 8.35 -1.44 -4.05
N VAL A 103 9.62 -1.06 -4.19
CA VAL A 103 10.08 0.00 -5.09
C VAL A 103 10.06 -0.44 -6.55
N VAL A 104 10.57 -1.64 -6.85
CA VAL A 104 10.89 -2.05 -8.22
C VAL A 104 9.78 -2.87 -8.86
N GLU A 105 9.09 -3.69 -8.08
CA GLU A 105 8.22 -4.76 -8.62
C GLU A 105 6.78 -4.64 -8.14
N ALA A 106 6.56 -4.14 -6.93
CA ALA A 106 5.21 -3.99 -6.39
C ALA A 106 4.57 -2.69 -6.90
N GLU A 107 3.34 -2.81 -7.39
CA GLU A 107 2.55 -1.62 -7.72
C GLU A 107 2.08 -0.96 -6.42
N SER A 108 2.44 0.31 -6.23
CA SER A 108 2.13 1.04 -4.99
C SER A 108 0.63 1.12 -4.71
N GLU A 109 -0.20 1.24 -5.74
CA GLU A 109 -1.66 1.19 -5.62
C GLU A 109 -2.17 -0.19 -5.14
N THR A 110 -1.51 -1.28 -5.54
CA THR A 110 -1.88 -2.62 -5.07
C THR A 110 -1.47 -2.80 -3.60
N VAL A 111 -0.24 -2.39 -3.25
CA VAL A 111 0.26 -2.49 -1.87
C VAL A 111 -0.54 -1.62 -0.90
N PHE A 112 -0.82 -0.37 -1.27
CA PHE A 112 -1.39 0.64 -0.36
C PHE A 112 -2.89 0.88 -0.59
N GLY A 113 -3.42 0.67 -1.79
CA GLY A 113 -4.82 0.91 -2.14
C GLY A 113 -5.80 -0.09 -1.52
N VAL A 114 -5.36 -1.33 -1.26
CA VAL A 114 -6.16 -2.31 -0.49
C VAL A 114 -6.29 -1.88 0.97
N ILE A 115 -5.31 -1.14 1.50
CA ILE A 115 -5.26 -0.71 2.90
C ILE A 115 -5.90 0.66 3.10
N GLN A 116 -5.95 1.53 2.09
CA GLN A 116 -6.68 2.81 2.18
C GLN A 116 -8.16 2.62 2.52
N LYS A 117 -8.80 1.53 2.04
CA LYS A 117 -10.17 1.14 2.43
C LYS A 117 -10.32 0.64 3.87
N ARG A 118 -9.21 0.23 4.51
CA ARG A 118 -9.16 -0.30 5.89
C ARG A 118 -8.57 0.69 6.90
N CYS A 119 -8.03 1.82 6.45
CA CYS A 119 -7.20 2.73 7.26
C CYS A 119 -7.60 4.22 7.17
N LEU A 120 -8.79 4.54 6.66
CA LEU A 120 -9.44 5.78 7.06
C LEU A 120 -9.82 5.65 8.55
N CYS A 121 -8.85 5.95 9.43
CA CYS A 121 -9.24 6.53 10.71
C CYS A 121 -10.05 7.79 10.38
N PRO A 122 -11.20 8.03 11.04
CA PRO A 122 -11.85 9.32 10.90
C PRO A 122 -10.81 10.38 11.23
N GLN A 123 -10.47 11.23 10.26
CA GLN A 123 -9.78 12.46 10.59
C GLN A 123 -10.77 13.25 11.44
N ASP A 124 -10.37 13.61 12.65
CA ASP A 124 -11.18 14.46 13.53
C ASP A 124 -11.63 15.69 12.73
N PRO A 125 -12.95 15.96 12.63
CA PRO A 125 -13.47 17.10 11.88
C PRO A 125 -13.33 18.37 12.72
N GLU A 126 -12.11 18.77 13.09
CA GLU A 126 -11.92 20.05 13.79
C GLU A 126 -10.54 20.67 13.54
N SER A 127 -10.39 21.22 12.33
CA SER A 127 -9.50 22.35 12.02
C SER A 127 -9.76 22.64 10.54
N THR A 128 -10.62 23.58 10.17
CA THR A 128 -10.39 25.01 10.37
C THR A 128 -11.71 25.78 10.37
N ALA A 129 -11.97 26.50 11.44
CA ALA A 129 -12.92 27.61 11.43
C ALA A 129 -12.17 28.92 11.13
N GLU A 130 -12.79 29.71 10.25
CA GLU A 130 -12.70 31.18 10.08
C GLU A 130 -11.42 31.72 9.40
N VAL A 131 -11.42 32.71 8.49
CA VAL A 131 -12.30 33.86 8.25
C VAL A 131 -12.14 34.29 6.77
N LEU A 132 -13.22 34.69 6.09
CA LEU A 132 -13.37 35.99 5.39
C LEU A 132 -14.56 35.96 4.43
N ASP A 133 -15.67 36.44 4.98
CA ASP A 133 -16.73 37.15 4.28
C ASP A 133 -16.16 38.33 3.48
N SER A 134 -16.58 38.45 2.22
CA SER A 134 -16.73 39.71 1.51
C SER A 134 -17.50 39.46 0.22
N THR A 135 -18.79 39.77 0.32
CA THR A 135 -19.71 40.11 -0.76
C THR A 135 -19.05 40.82 -1.95
N ASN A 136 -19.35 40.39 -3.18
CA ASN A 136 -19.71 41.36 -4.21
C ASN A 136 -20.63 40.75 -5.30
N ASP A 137 -21.55 41.60 -5.71
CA ASP A 137 -22.79 41.40 -6.45
C ASP A 137 -22.59 41.72 -7.95
N LEU A 138 -23.47 41.18 -8.82
CA LEU A 138 -23.79 41.60 -10.22
C LEU A 138 -22.71 41.38 -11.31
N SER A 139 -22.99 41.04 -12.59
CA SER A 139 -24.20 41.03 -13.42
C SER A 139 -23.98 40.20 -14.70
N GLU A 140 -25.07 39.62 -15.21
CA GLU A 140 -25.51 39.43 -16.61
C GLU A 140 -24.54 39.09 -17.77
N GLY A 141 -24.91 38.05 -18.53
CA GLY A 141 -24.37 37.79 -19.87
C GLY A 141 -25.01 36.58 -20.54
N GLN A 142 -26.07 36.82 -21.32
CA GLN A 142 -26.67 35.85 -22.24
C GLN A 142 -25.67 35.40 -23.32
N THR A 143 -25.76 34.15 -23.79
CA THR A 143 -25.94 33.84 -25.22
C THR A 143 -26.24 32.36 -25.45
N SER A 144 -27.10 32.15 -26.43
CA SER A 144 -27.69 30.90 -26.90
C SER A 144 -26.71 30.09 -27.76
N ALA A 145 -26.95 28.77 -27.88
CA ALA A 145 -27.26 28.08 -29.14
C ALA A 145 -26.59 26.69 -29.34
N VAL A 146 -27.47 25.68 -29.56
CA VAL A 146 -27.41 24.50 -30.45
C VAL A 146 -26.26 23.45 -30.31
N SER A 147 -26.62 22.20 -30.00
CA SER A 147 -26.89 21.16 -31.02
C SER A 147 -26.92 19.74 -30.44
N SER A 148 -27.92 18.99 -30.93
CA SER A 148 -28.24 17.59 -30.69
C SER A 148 -27.15 16.58 -31.08
N LEU A 149 -27.09 15.46 -30.36
CA LEU A 149 -26.76 14.09 -30.80
C LEU A 149 -27.13 13.20 -29.60
N GLY A 150 -27.92 12.14 -29.66
CA GLY A 150 -28.21 11.21 -30.74
C GLY A 150 -28.24 9.84 -30.08
N THR A 151 -29.44 9.30 -29.88
CA THR A 151 -29.75 7.99 -29.28
C THR A 151 -29.06 6.85 -30.03
N ARG A 152 -28.57 5.82 -29.31
CA ARG A 152 -28.68 4.42 -29.78
C ARG A 152 -28.42 3.40 -28.69
N GLU A 153 -29.36 2.46 -28.62
CA GLU A 153 -29.44 1.29 -27.77
C GLU A 153 -28.56 0.13 -28.29
N GLU A 154 -28.07 -0.69 -27.34
CA GLU A 154 -27.93 -2.19 -27.27
C GLU A 154 -27.53 -3.04 -28.51
N PRO A 155 -27.08 -4.33 -28.40
CA PRO A 155 -27.26 -5.29 -27.30
C PRO A 155 -26.07 -6.25 -26.96
N LEU A 156 -26.32 -7.02 -25.89
CA LEU A 156 -25.65 -8.22 -25.36
C LEU A 156 -25.19 -9.29 -26.38
N ARG A 157 -24.03 -9.91 -26.11
CA ARG A 157 -23.84 -11.36 -26.33
C ARG A 157 -22.74 -11.96 -25.44
N ASN A 158 -23.17 -12.86 -24.55
CA ASN A 158 -22.36 -13.81 -23.81
C ASN A 158 -21.85 -14.93 -24.72
N TYR A 159 -20.65 -15.46 -24.47
CA TYR A 159 -20.40 -16.91 -24.45
C TYR A 159 -19.34 -17.27 -23.41
N ALA A 160 -19.72 -18.23 -22.56
CA ALA A 160 -18.90 -18.89 -21.57
C ALA A 160 -18.25 -20.16 -22.14
N THR A 161 -17.15 -20.61 -21.52
CA THR A 161 -16.69 -22.00 -21.23
C THR A 161 -15.17 -21.96 -21.01
N SER A 162 -14.50 -22.73 -20.15
CA SER A 162 -14.80 -23.55 -18.97
C SER A 162 -13.45 -24.11 -18.50
N SER A 163 -13.12 -24.02 -17.21
CA SER A 163 -12.15 -24.85 -16.45
C SER A 163 -11.75 -24.01 -15.23
N GLY A 164 -12.07 -24.34 -13.99
CA GLY A 164 -12.13 -25.66 -13.39
C GLY A 164 -11.25 -25.63 -12.14
N LYS A 165 -11.75 -25.01 -11.07
CA LYS A 165 -11.38 -25.20 -9.66
C LYS A 165 -12.37 -24.39 -8.83
N GLN A 166 -13.30 -25.08 -8.17
CA GLN A 166 -14.21 -24.45 -7.22
C GLN A 166 -13.38 -23.97 -6.04
N ALA A 167 -13.19 -22.66 -5.92
CA ALA A 167 -12.80 -22.05 -4.66
C ALA A 167 -14.05 -22.08 -3.78
N THR A 168 -14.04 -22.93 -2.76
CA THR A 168 -14.99 -22.85 -1.66
C THR A 168 -14.89 -21.43 -1.13
N THR A 169 -15.98 -20.67 -1.25
CA THR A 169 -16.23 -19.43 -0.53
C THR A 169 -16.16 -19.76 0.96
N LEU A 170 -14.94 -19.72 1.50
CA LEU A 170 -14.72 -19.55 2.92
C LEU A 170 -15.32 -18.20 3.27
N ASP A 171 -16.35 -18.27 4.10
CA ASP A 171 -17.15 -17.15 4.52
C ASP A 171 -16.22 -16.07 5.10
N LEU A 172 -16.15 -14.93 4.42
CA LEU A 172 -15.36 -13.76 4.81
C LEU A 172 -15.72 -13.29 6.23
N TRP A 173 -16.90 -13.66 6.75
CA TRP A 173 -17.30 -13.41 8.13
C TRP A 173 -16.51 -14.23 9.17
N GLU A 174 -16.03 -15.41 8.83
CA GLU A 174 -15.33 -16.28 9.79
C GLU A 174 -13.86 -15.84 9.98
N LEU A 175 -13.26 -15.24 8.94
CA LEU A 175 -11.97 -14.54 9.01
C LEU A 175 -12.04 -13.20 9.76
N LEU A 176 -13.19 -12.52 9.75
CA LEU A 176 -13.41 -11.29 10.53
C LEU A 176 -13.43 -11.54 12.04
N ARG A 177 -13.79 -12.76 12.47
CA ARG A 177 -13.87 -13.12 13.89
C ARG A 177 -12.50 -13.31 14.56
N GLN A 178 -11.47 -13.68 13.80
CA GLN A 178 -10.11 -13.90 14.33
C GLN A 178 -9.27 -12.63 14.50
N CYS A 179 -9.76 -11.48 14.03
CA CYS A 179 -9.09 -10.19 14.20
C CYS A 179 -9.55 -9.41 15.45
N PHE A 180 -10.53 -9.92 16.21
CA PHE A 180 -11.16 -9.22 17.35
C PHE A 180 -11.21 -10.04 18.67
N THR A 181 -10.27 -10.97 18.87
CA THR A 181 -10.02 -11.58 20.20
C THR A 181 -8.55 -11.56 20.54
#